data_AF-A0A2V7Y786-F1
#
_entry.id   AF-A0A2V7Y786-F1
#
_cell.length_a   1.000
_cell.length_b   1.000
_cell.length_c   1.000
_cell.angle_alpha   90.00
_cell.angle_beta   90.00
_cell.angle_gamma   90.00
#
_symmetry.space_group_name_H-M   'P 1'
#
loop_
_entity.id
_entity.type
_entity.pdbx_description
1 polymer ?
#
loop_
_entity_poly.entity_id
_entity_poly.type
_entity_poly.pdbx_seq_one_letter_code
_entity_poly.pdbx_strand_id
1 'polypeptide(L)'
;MSAARQRLDAAFSRVLASRYAPALTHGSLLLLTASFFALLVPLPFWIAFVPCAIVQHRIGVLLHDYIHGIPFARYRNNLRVLSAFDACFLMFGLMDLFRATHLAHHRWLNTERDPAHAAADGVRHGRLGRAGALEGVQHFIYLVES
;
A
#
# COMPACT_ATOMS: atom_id res chain seq x y z
N MET A 1 13.31 -6.12 28.26
CA MET A 1 13.86 -6.24 26.88
C MET A 1 15.31 -6.66 26.99
N SER A 2 15.75 -7.71 26.29
CA SER A 2 17.14 -8.20 26.40
C SER A 2 18.11 -7.29 25.63
N ALA A 3 19.35 -7.18 26.10
CA ALA A 3 20.40 -6.40 25.45
C ALA A 3 20.67 -6.84 23.99
N ALA A 4 20.42 -8.12 23.67
CA ALA A 4 20.53 -8.65 22.30
C ALA A 4 19.50 -8.00 21.36
N ARG A 5 18.25 -7.81 21.80
CA ARG A 5 17.20 -7.17 20.99
C ARG A 5 17.53 -5.71 20.69
N GLN A 6 17.99 -4.96 21.69
CA GLN A 6 18.41 -3.55 21.48
C GLN A 6 19.56 -3.42 20.48
N ARG A 7 20.52 -4.36 20.48
CA ARG A 7 21.63 -4.34 19.51
C ARG A 7 21.15 -4.61 18.09
N LEU A 8 20.21 -5.54 17.91
CA LEU A 8 19.59 -5.82 16.62
C LEU A 8 18.80 -4.62 16.11
N ASP A 9 17.97 -4.01 16.96
CA ASP A 9 17.18 -2.83 16.60
C ASP A 9 18.11 -1.67 16.18
N ALA A 10 19.21 -1.43 16.91
CA ALA A 10 20.18 -0.39 16.58
C ALA A 10 20.99 -0.67 15.30
N ALA A 11 21.23 -1.95 14.97
CA ALA A 11 21.86 -2.32 13.71
C ALA A 11 20.89 -2.13 12.53
N PHE A 12 19.63 -2.55 12.71
CA PHE A 12 18.59 -2.42 11.70
C PHE A 12 18.27 -0.96 11.39
N SER A 13 18.09 -0.12 12.41
CA SER A 13 17.88 1.32 12.23
C SER A 13 19.05 2.00 11.51
N ARG A 14 20.30 1.55 11.72
CA ARG A 14 21.46 2.05 10.99
C ARG A 14 21.43 1.67 9.51
N VAL A 15 20.97 0.47 9.17
CA VAL A 15 20.79 0.03 7.77
C VAL A 15 19.69 0.84 7.10
N LEU A 16 18.56 1.04 7.78
CA LEU A 16 17.44 1.84 7.27
C LEU A 16 17.78 3.32 7.12
N ALA A 17 18.63 3.88 7.98
CA ALA A 17 19.12 5.25 7.85
C ALA A 17 20.29 5.40 6.86
N SER A 18 20.75 4.29 6.26
CA SER A 18 21.89 4.34 5.34
C SER A 18 21.51 4.91 3.97
N ARG A 19 22.53 5.41 3.25
CA ARG A 19 22.40 5.83 1.84
C ARG A 19 21.91 4.71 0.89
N TYR A 20 21.93 3.45 1.35
CA TYR A 20 21.49 2.31 0.56
C TYR A 20 20.00 1.98 0.77
N ALA A 21 19.31 2.63 1.70
CA ALA A 21 17.91 2.36 1.98
C ALA A 21 17.01 2.47 0.73
N PRO A 22 17.12 3.50 -0.13
CA PRO A 22 16.35 3.55 -1.37
C PRO A 22 16.64 2.35 -2.28
N ALA A 23 17.91 1.98 -2.44
CA ALA A 23 18.30 0.84 -3.27
C ALA A 23 17.73 -0.49 -2.73
N LEU A 24 17.70 -0.66 -1.40
CA LEU A 24 17.07 -1.82 -0.76
C LEU A 24 15.55 -1.83 -0.99
N THR A 25 14.88 -0.69 -0.88
CA THR A 25 13.44 -0.56 -1.15
C THR A 25 13.13 -0.90 -2.61
N HIS A 26 13.86 -0.33 -3.56
CA HIS A 26 13.67 -0.61 -4.99
C HIS A 26 14.00 -2.07 -5.33
N GLY A 27 15.10 -2.61 -4.82
CA GLY A 27 15.50 -4.00 -5.02
C GLY A 27 14.47 -4.97 -4.47
N SER A 28 13.98 -4.73 -3.26
CA SER A 28 12.92 -5.54 -2.63
C SER A 28 11.62 -5.48 -3.43
N LEU A 29 11.23 -4.30 -3.89
CA LEU A 29 10.02 -4.10 -4.69
C LEU A 29 10.11 -4.86 -6.03
N LEU A 30 11.25 -4.77 -6.73
CA LEU A 30 11.48 -5.50 -7.98
C LEU A 30 11.47 -7.02 -7.76
N LEU A 31 12.15 -7.51 -6.72
CA LEU A 31 12.19 -8.95 -6.40
C LEU A 31 10.80 -9.48 -6.05
N LEU A 32 10.04 -8.78 -5.20
CA LEU A 32 8.68 -9.18 -4.84
C LEU A 32 7.76 -9.19 -6.07
N THR A 33 7.87 -8.21 -6.96
CA THR A 33 7.08 -8.15 -8.19
C THR A 33 7.41 -9.31 -9.12
N ALA A 34 8.71 -9.61 -9.30
CA ALA A 34 9.14 -10.77 -10.07
C ALA A 34 8.63 -12.09 -9.45
N SER A 35 8.72 -12.24 -8.12
CA SER A 35 8.17 -13.39 -7.41
C SER A 35 6.65 -13.51 -7.57
N PHE A 36 5.91 -12.40 -7.55
CA PHE A 36 4.47 -12.39 -7.78
C PHE A 36 4.12 -12.98 -9.15
N PHE A 37 4.74 -12.48 -10.23
CA PHE A 37 4.48 -13.02 -11.58
C PHE A 37 5.00 -14.46 -11.74
N ALA A 38 6.13 -14.80 -11.13
CA ALA A 38 6.66 -16.16 -11.15
C ALA A 38 5.77 -17.18 -10.42
N LEU A 39 4.96 -16.74 -9.45
CA LEU A 39 3.95 -17.58 -8.81
C LEU A 39 2.64 -17.58 -9.61
N LEU A 40 2.20 -16.41 -10.09
CA LEU A 40 0.90 -16.24 -10.71
C LEU A 40 0.79 -16.88 -12.10
N VAL A 41 1.84 -16.80 -12.91
CA VAL A 41 1.81 -17.26 -14.31
C VAL A 41 1.83 -18.79 -14.44
N PRO A 42 2.73 -19.54 -13.75
CA PRO A 42 2.82 -20.98 -13.97
C PRO A 42 1.90 -21.82 -13.07
N LEU A 43 1.45 -21.30 -11.94
CA LEU A 43 0.64 -22.07 -10.99
C LEU A 43 -0.86 -21.86 -11.23
N PRO A 44 -1.70 -22.89 -11.01
CA PRO A 44 -3.14 -22.70 -11.01
C PRO A 44 -3.54 -21.74 -9.89
N PHE A 45 -4.55 -20.91 -10.16
CA PHE A 45 -4.96 -19.81 -9.28
C PHE A 45 -5.15 -20.21 -7.82
N TRP A 46 -5.77 -21.36 -7.54
CA TRP A 46 -6.05 -21.81 -6.17
C TRP A 46 -4.78 -22.12 -5.35
N ILE A 47 -3.67 -22.52 -5.99
CA ILE A 47 -2.36 -22.69 -5.34
C ILE A 47 -1.69 -21.33 -5.18
N ALA A 48 -1.75 -20.50 -6.22
CA ALA A 48 -1.09 -19.20 -6.25
C ALA A 48 -1.75 -18.17 -5.32
N PHE A 49 -3.03 -18.31 -5.00
CA PHE A 49 -3.83 -17.27 -4.36
C PHE A 49 -3.23 -16.76 -3.04
N VAL A 50 -3.00 -17.64 -2.08
CA VAL A 50 -2.46 -17.28 -0.76
C VAL A 50 -1.06 -16.66 -0.85
N PRO A 51 -0.06 -17.29 -1.51
CA PRO A 51 1.27 -16.70 -1.59
C PRO A 51 1.28 -15.40 -2.40
N CYS A 52 0.52 -15.29 -3.48
CA CYS A 52 0.37 -14.04 -4.23
C CYS A 52 -0.27 -12.94 -3.39
N ALA A 53 -1.28 -13.24 -2.58
CA ALA A 53 -1.89 -12.25 -1.69
C ALA A 53 -0.89 -11.72 -0.64
N ILE A 54 -0.05 -12.61 -0.07
CA ILE A 54 1.01 -12.22 0.86
C ILE A 54 2.04 -11.32 0.16
N VAL A 55 2.52 -11.72 -1.02
CA VAL A 55 3.49 -10.94 -1.79
C VAL A 55 2.91 -9.58 -2.20
N GLN A 56 1.67 -9.56 -2.69
CA GLN A 56 0.97 -8.33 -3.07
C GLN A 56 0.81 -7.38 -1.88
N HIS A 57 0.47 -7.90 -0.70
CA HIS A 57 0.43 -7.08 0.52
C HIS A 57 1.79 -6.45 0.84
N ARG A 58 2.90 -7.21 0.71
CA ARG A 58 4.25 -6.67 0.92
C ARG A 58 4.63 -5.62 -0.13
N ILE A 59 4.24 -5.81 -1.38
CA ILE A 59 4.37 -4.80 -2.43
C ILE A 59 3.59 -3.53 -2.04
N GLY A 60 2.35 -3.68 -1.57
CA GLY A 60 1.51 -2.58 -1.11
C GLY A 60 2.14 -1.79 0.04
N VAL A 61 2.72 -2.48 1.03
CA VAL A 61 3.47 -1.85 2.14
C VAL A 61 4.65 -1.03 1.62
N LEU A 62 5.42 -1.55 0.65
CA LEU A 62 6.52 -0.76 0.07
C LEU A 62 6.01 0.42 -0.77
N LEU A 63 4.93 0.25 -1.54
CA LEU A 63 4.32 1.33 -2.34
C LEU A 63 3.71 2.42 -1.45
N HIS A 64 3.25 2.08 -0.24
CA HIS A 64 2.77 3.04 0.76
C HIS A 64 3.87 4.04 1.14
N ASP A 65 5.13 3.63 1.24
CA ASP A 65 6.24 4.56 1.48
C ASP A 65 6.42 5.57 0.32
N TYR A 66 6.12 5.17 -0.93
CA TYR A 66 6.16 6.09 -2.08
C TYR A 66 5.00 7.08 -2.05
N ILE A 67 3.84 6.69 -1.55
CA ILE A 67 2.69 7.59 -1.32
C ILE A 67 3.09 8.73 -0.37
N HIS A 68 3.84 8.39 0.68
CA HIS A 68 4.41 9.36 1.63
C HIS A 68 5.65 10.08 1.11
N GLY A 69 6.21 9.65 -0.02
CA GLY A 69 7.37 10.29 -0.64
C GLY A 69 8.70 9.96 0.03
N ILE A 70 8.80 8.88 0.79
CA ILE A 70 9.97 8.53 1.60
C ILE A 70 11.19 8.11 0.75
N PRO A 71 11.07 7.21 -0.26
CA PRO A 71 12.23 6.66 -0.95
C PRO A 71 13.06 7.69 -1.76
N PHE A 72 12.41 8.70 -2.35
CA PHE A 72 13.08 9.77 -3.09
C PHE A 72 12.84 11.16 -2.48
N ALA A 73 13.91 11.97 -2.44
CA ALA A 73 13.84 13.37 -2.00
C ALA A 73 12.87 14.23 -2.83
N ARG A 74 12.68 13.91 -4.12
CA ARG A 74 11.72 14.61 -4.99
C ARG A 74 10.44 13.80 -5.08
N TYR A 75 9.33 14.34 -4.55
CA TYR A 75 8.02 13.68 -4.56
C TYR A 75 7.59 13.19 -5.96
N ARG A 76 7.87 13.98 -7.00
CA ARG A 76 7.59 13.61 -8.41
C ARG A 76 8.22 12.27 -8.82
N ASN A 77 9.39 11.92 -8.30
CA ASN A 77 10.02 10.64 -8.63
C ASN A 77 9.29 9.47 -7.95
N ASN A 78 8.78 9.68 -6.73
CA ASN A 78 7.96 8.66 -6.06
C ASN A 78 6.66 8.41 -6.84
N LEU A 79 6.00 9.48 -7.31
CA LEU A 79 4.79 9.36 -8.13
C LEU A 79 5.05 8.61 -9.44
N ARG A 80 6.19 8.82 -10.10
CA ARG A 80 6.54 8.05 -11.31
C ARG A 80 6.63 6.55 -11.05
N VAL A 81 7.21 6.15 -9.93
CA VAL A 81 7.25 4.73 -9.54
C VAL A 81 5.85 4.23 -9.25
N LEU A 82 5.05 4.98 -8.50
CA LEU A 82 3.67 4.61 -8.20
C LEU A 82 2.84 4.41 -9.48
N SER A 83 2.92 5.33 -10.44
CA SER A 83 2.22 5.21 -11.73
C SER A 83 2.73 4.04 -12.58
N ALA A 84 4.03 3.76 -12.56
CA ALA A 84 4.57 2.58 -13.25
C ALA A 84 4.01 1.28 -12.68
N PHE A 85 3.84 1.22 -11.36
CA PHE A 85 3.25 0.07 -10.66
C PHE A 85 1.74 -0.05 -10.87
N ASP A 86 1.02 1.08 -10.87
CA ASP A 86 -0.40 1.13 -11.23
C ASP A 86 -0.64 0.57 -12.65
N ALA A 87 0.22 0.94 -13.60
CA ALA A 87 0.19 0.37 -14.94
C ALA A 87 0.59 -1.12 -14.97
N CYS A 88 1.64 -1.51 -14.25
CA CYS A 88 2.14 -2.90 -14.20
C CYS A 88 1.07 -3.88 -13.68
N PHE A 89 0.29 -3.45 -12.68
CA PHE A 89 -0.78 -4.24 -12.09
C PHE A 89 -2.15 -4.02 -12.72
N LEU A 90 -2.24 -3.24 -13.81
CA LEU A 90 -3.50 -2.92 -14.50
C LEU A 90 -4.55 -2.37 -13.53
N MET A 91 -4.13 -1.44 -12.68
CA MET A 91 -4.97 -0.85 -11.63
C MET A 91 -5.74 0.38 -12.11
N PHE A 92 -5.43 0.90 -13.31
CA PHE A 92 -6.20 1.94 -14.02
C PHE A 92 -6.52 3.17 -13.16
N GLY A 93 -5.53 3.69 -12.42
CA GLY A 93 -5.67 4.88 -11.58
C GLY A 93 -6.15 4.60 -10.15
N LEU A 94 -6.41 3.34 -9.79
CA LEU A 94 -6.81 2.97 -8.43
C LEU A 94 -5.74 3.36 -7.40
N MET A 95 -4.44 3.30 -7.75
CA MET A 95 -3.38 3.75 -6.84
C MET A 95 -3.41 5.26 -6.57
N ASP A 96 -3.81 6.07 -7.54
CA ASP A 96 -3.94 7.52 -7.36
C ASP A 96 -5.15 7.88 -6.50
N LEU A 97 -6.26 7.17 -6.69
CA LEU A 97 -7.43 7.27 -5.83
C LEU A 97 -7.07 6.90 -4.39
N PHE A 98 -6.48 5.71 -4.20
CA PHE A 98 -6.02 5.24 -2.90
C PHE A 98 -5.09 6.27 -2.25
N ARG A 99 -4.09 6.79 -2.98
CA ARG A 99 -3.18 7.84 -2.51
C ARG A 99 -3.93 9.08 -2.02
N ALA A 100 -4.89 9.59 -2.79
CA ALA A 100 -5.64 10.79 -2.43
C ALA A 100 -6.44 10.58 -1.14
N THR A 101 -7.18 9.47 -1.05
CA THR A 101 -7.97 9.12 0.14
C THR A 101 -7.10 8.83 1.36
N HIS A 102 -5.97 8.15 1.17
CA HIS A 102 -5.05 7.78 2.24
C HIS A 102 -4.36 9.01 2.85
N LEU A 103 -3.93 9.95 2.02
CA LEU A 103 -3.36 11.22 2.49
C LEU A 103 -4.42 12.11 3.15
N ALA A 104 -5.66 12.10 2.65
CA ALA A 104 -6.77 12.81 3.30
C ALA A 104 -7.08 12.22 4.69
N HIS A 105 -7.10 10.89 4.82
CA HIS A 105 -7.24 10.19 6.09
C HIS A 105 -6.17 10.62 7.10
N HIS A 106 -4.88 10.60 6.71
CA HIS A 106 -3.81 11.06 7.60
C HIS A 106 -3.94 12.55 7.97
N ARG A 107 -4.40 13.40 7.04
CA ARG A 107 -4.57 14.84 7.29
C ARG A 107 -5.71 15.13 8.27
N TRP A 108 -6.77 14.34 8.23
CA TRP A 108 -8.02 14.57 8.97
C TRP A 108 -8.32 13.47 9.99
N LEU A 109 -7.32 12.70 10.40
CA LEU A 109 -7.45 11.54 11.28
C LEU A 109 -8.29 11.86 12.53
N ASN A 110 -9.31 11.03 12.80
CA ASN A 110 -10.23 11.19 13.94
C ASN A 110 -11.02 12.52 13.94
N THR A 111 -11.32 13.07 12.77
CA THR A 111 -12.22 14.22 12.60
C THR A 111 -13.35 13.87 11.65
N GLU A 112 -14.42 14.67 11.65
CA GLU A 112 -15.55 14.52 10.72
C GLU A 112 -15.16 14.62 9.23
N ARG A 113 -13.97 15.17 8.93
CA ARG A 113 -13.44 15.29 7.57
C ARG A 113 -12.61 14.09 7.13
N ASP A 114 -12.44 13.09 7.99
CA ASP A 114 -11.80 11.84 7.65
C ASP A 114 -12.69 11.08 6.64
N PRO A 115 -12.20 10.72 5.43
CA PRO A 115 -12.99 9.95 4.48
C PRO A 115 -13.50 8.61 5.06
N ALA A 116 -12.84 8.07 6.09
CA ALA A 116 -13.31 6.87 6.77
C ALA A 116 -14.58 7.09 7.63
N HIS A 117 -14.86 8.32 8.09
CA HIS A 117 -16.06 8.62 8.87
C HIS A 117 -17.34 8.50 8.03
N ALA A 118 -17.35 9.08 6.82
CA ALA A 118 -18.47 8.98 5.89
C ALA A 118 -18.78 7.51 5.53
N ALA A 119 -17.75 6.70 5.32
CA ALA A 119 -17.91 5.26 5.09
C ALA A 119 -18.49 4.53 6.31
N ALA A 120 -18.06 4.87 7.52
CA ALA A 120 -18.56 4.25 8.75
C ALA A 120 -20.05 4.57 9.01
N ASP A 121 -20.51 5.77 8.66
CA ASP A 121 -21.91 6.18 8.77
C ASP A 121 -22.80 5.44 7.76
N GLY A 122 -22.29 5.18 6.55
CA GLY A 122 -22.97 4.34 5.54
C GLY A 122 -23.13 2.88 5.96
N VAL A 123 -22.16 2.30 6.66
CA VAL A 123 -22.23 0.92 7.21
C VAL A 123 -23.36 0.76 8.22
N ARG A 124 -23.70 1.83 8.97
CA ARG A 124 -24.82 1.81 9.93
C ARG A 124 -26.19 1.73 9.27
N HIS A 125 -26.31 2.04 7.97
CA HIS A 125 -27.58 2.23 7.28
C HIS A 125 -28.00 1.11 6.29
N GLY A 126 -27.26 0.01 6.15
CA GLY A 126 -27.75 -1.12 5.33
C GLY A 126 -26.82 -2.31 5.11
N ARG A 127 -27.38 -3.42 4.62
CA ARG A 127 -26.63 -4.67 4.30
C ARG A 127 -25.54 -4.48 3.24
N LEU A 128 -25.71 -3.53 2.32
CA LEU A 128 -24.71 -3.17 1.31
C LEU A 128 -23.53 -2.38 1.89
N GLY A 129 -23.77 -1.57 2.93
CA GLY A 129 -22.72 -0.82 3.63
C GLY A 129 -21.67 -1.72 4.28
N ARG A 130 -22.07 -2.91 4.78
CA ARG A 130 -21.13 -3.91 5.33
C ARG A 130 -20.17 -4.50 4.29
N ALA A 131 -20.60 -4.65 3.03
CA ALA A 131 -19.69 -5.03 1.95
C ALA A 131 -18.75 -3.87 1.55
N GLY A 132 -19.24 -2.63 1.72
CA GLY A 132 -18.50 -1.37 1.59
C GLY A 132 -17.34 -1.18 2.57
N ALA A 133 -17.33 -1.88 3.70
CA ALA A 133 -16.31 -1.74 4.75
C ALA A 133 -14.99 -2.48 4.46
N LEU A 134 -14.92 -3.28 3.41
CA LEU A 134 -13.66 -3.80 2.90
C LEU A 134 -12.93 -2.64 2.20
N GLU A 135 -11.68 -2.34 2.56
CA GLU A 135 -10.90 -1.19 2.05
C GLU A 135 -11.04 -0.98 0.52
N GLY A 136 -11.08 -2.05 -0.27
CA GLY A 136 -11.27 -1.97 -1.72
C GLY A 136 -12.63 -1.40 -2.20
N VAL A 137 -13.69 -1.54 -1.41
CA VAL A 137 -15.04 -1.04 -1.75
C VAL A 137 -15.23 0.41 -1.29
N GLN A 138 -14.53 0.84 -0.23
CA GLN A 138 -14.56 2.23 0.25
C GLN A 138 -14.12 3.22 -0.84
N HIS A 139 -13.09 2.87 -1.61
CA HIS A 139 -12.62 3.70 -2.72
C HIS A 139 -13.60 3.73 -3.90
N PHE A 140 -14.28 2.62 -4.19
CA PHE A 140 -15.29 2.57 -5.24
C PHE A 140 -16.52 3.41 -4.90
N ILE A 141 -16.99 3.37 -3.65
CA ILE A 141 -18.13 4.20 -3.19
C ILE A 141 -17.79 5.69 -3.29
N TYR A 142 -16.57 6.10 -2.88
CA TYR A 142 -16.12 7.48 -3.02
C TYR A 142 -16.17 8.00 -4.47
N LEU A 143 -15.81 7.16 -5.45
CA LEU A 143 -15.89 7.54 -6.88
C LEU A 143 -17.33 7.67 -7.39
N VAL A 144 -18.29 6.93 -6.82
CA VAL A 144 -19.70 6.99 -7.22
C VAL A 144 -20.40 8.19 -6.58
N GLU A 145 -19.94 8.62 -5.40
CA GLU A 145 -20.55 9.70 -4.61
C GLU A 145 -19.92 11.09 -4.82
N SER A 146 -18.86 11.21 -5.63
CA SER A 146 -18.19 12.48 -6.00
C SER A 146 -18.50 12.95 -7.42
#